data_AF-A0A2N2G0P9-F1
#
_entry.id   AF-A0A2N2G0P9-F1
#
_cell.length_a   1.000
_cell.length_b   1.000
_cell.length_c   1.000
_cell.angle_alpha   90.00
_cell.angle_beta   90.00
_cell.angle_gamma   90.00
#
_symmetry.space_group_name_H-M   'P 1'
#
loop_
_entity.id
_entity.type
_entity.pdbx_description
1 polymer ?
#
loop_
_entity_poly.entity_id
_entity_poly.type
_entity_poly.pdbx_seq_one_letter_code
_entity_poly.pdbx_strand_id
1 'polypeptide(L)'
;AKYAFNTIVTGAHPQDFHEDIVSGIIGAVDLYLIAVVMLIFSFGVYELFISPIDHIQQAKDDQKILSITSLDQLKDKIAKVIVMVLVVNFFQRVLHTKYNGALEMLYFALAVTALAVGLYFLGKVGKK
;
A
#
# COMPACT_ATOMS: atom_id res chain seq x y z
N ALA A 1 -7.60 -3.94 -21.10
CA ALA A 1 -8.25 -2.95 -22.00
C ALA A 1 -9.09 -3.60 -23.12
N LYS A 2 -8.52 -4.44 -24.00
CA LYS A 2 -9.28 -5.07 -25.12
C LYS A 2 -10.47 -5.92 -24.68
N TYR A 3 -10.36 -6.66 -23.58
CA TYR A 3 -11.43 -7.51 -23.05
C TYR A 3 -12.61 -6.71 -22.47
N ALA A 4 -12.35 -5.58 -21.80
CA ALA A 4 -13.39 -4.71 -21.25
C ALA A 4 -14.18 -3.99 -22.35
N PHE A 5 -13.49 -3.48 -23.39
CA PHE A 5 -14.14 -2.81 -24.52
C PHE A 5 -15.05 -3.76 -25.30
N ASN A 6 -14.59 -5.00 -25.55
CA ASN A 6 -15.40 -5.99 -26.26
C ASN A 6 -16.66 -6.36 -25.45
N THR A 7 -16.53 -6.54 -24.13
CA THR A 7 -17.62 -6.91 -23.22
C THR A 7 -18.71 -5.83 -23.11
N ILE A 8 -18.32 -4.56 -23.01
CA ILE A 8 -19.26 -3.42 -22.95
C ILE A 8 -20.04 -3.27 -24.27
N VAL A 9 -19.40 -3.56 -25.41
CA VAL A 9 -20.00 -3.45 -26.75
C VAL A 9 -20.91 -4.64 -27.10
N THR A 10 -20.64 -5.84 -26.57
CA THR A 10 -21.44 -7.05 -26.87
C THR A 10 -22.56 -7.35 -25.87
N GLY A 11 -22.69 -6.59 -24.77
CA GLY A 11 -23.74 -6.83 -23.77
C GLY A 11 -23.63 -8.19 -23.06
N ALA A 12 -22.51 -8.88 -23.21
CA ALA A 12 -22.21 -10.11 -22.50
C ALA A 12 -21.88 -9.74 -21.05
N HIS A 13 -22.51 -10.39 -20.07
CA HIS A 13 -22.03 -10.43 -18.69
C HIS A 13 -21.16 -11.69 -18.52
N PRO A 14 -19.86 -11.66 -18.85
CA PRO A 14 -18.96 -12.75 -18.50
C PRO A 14 -18.90 -12.86 -16.97
N GLN A 15 -18.91 -14.09 -16.46
CA GLN A 15 -19.17 -14.38 -15.04
C GLN A 15 -18.12 -13.87 -14.04
N ASP A 16 -17.04 -13.23 -14.50
CA ASP A 16 -15.94 -12.72 -13.65
C ASP A 16 -15.67 -11.21 -13.86
N PHE A 17 -16.58 -10.45 -14.51
CA PHE A 17 -16.36 -9.05 -14.87
C PHE A 17 -16.03 -8.13 -13.67
N HIS A 18 -16.66 -8.38 -12.51
CA HIS A 18 -16.41 -7.61 -11.30
C HIS A 18 -15.02 -7.91 -10.71
N GLU A 19 -14.58 -9.17 -10.76
CA GLU A 19 -13.27 -9.60 -10.27
C GLU A 19 -12.15 -8.96 -11.10
N ASP A 20 -12.29 -8.98 -12.43
CA ASP A 20 -11.34 -8.38 -13.38
C ASP A 20 -11.22 -6.86 -13.20
N ILE A 21 -12.34 -6.16 -13.01
CA ILE A 21 -12.33 -4.70 -12.80
C ILE A 21 -11.74 -4.36 -11.44
N VAL A 22 -12.17 -5.01 -10.36
CA VAL A 22 -11.68 -4.75 -9.01
C VAL A 22 -10.18 -5.03 -8.93
N SER A 23 -9.73 -6.14 -9.52
CA SER A 23 -8.32 -6.46 -9.71
C SER A 23 -7.54 -5.33 -10.39
N GLY A 24 -8.03 -4.87 -11.54
CA GLY A 24 -7.34 -3.86 -12.35
C GLY A 24 -7.19 -2.55 -11.58
N ILE A 25 -8.21 -2.16 -10.81
CA ILE A 25 -8.18 -0.98 -9.95
C ILE A 25 -7.16 -1.19 -8.81
N ILE A 26 -7.19 -2.33 -8.12
CA ILE A 26 -6.25 -2.61 -7.01
C ILE A 26 -4.80 -2.57 -7.50
N GLY A 27 -4.51 -3.20 -8.65
CA GLY A 27 -3.17 -3.17 -9.23
C GLY A 27 -2.70 -1.77 -9.63
N ALA A 28 -3.60 -0.92 -10.13
CA ALA A 28 -3.28 0.47 -10.44
C ALA A 28 -3.01 1.30 -9.17
N VAL A 29 -3.79 1.07 -8.11
CA VAL A 29 -3.60 1.72 -6.81
C VAL A 29 -2.26 1.31 -6.19
N ASP A 30 -1.88 0.03 -6.27
CA ASP A 30 -0.59 -0.45 -5.76
C ASP A 30 0.60 0.25 -6.43
N LEU A 31 0.60 0.33 -7.77
CA LEU A 31 1.65 1.02 -8.51
C LEU A 31 1.74 2.52 -8.16
N TYR A 32 0.59 3.16 -7.96
CA TYR A 32 0.53 4.54 -7.48
C TYR A 32 1.13 4.68 -6.08
N LEU A 33 0.81 3.76 -5.16
CA LEU A 33 1.38 3.77 -3.80
C LEU A 33 2.90 3.58 -3.82
N ILE A 34 3.44 2.70 -4.67
CA ILE A 34 4.89 2.54 -4.84
C ILE A 34 5.53 3.83 -5.33
N ALA A 35 4.92 4.53 -6.29
CA ALA A 35 5.43 5.82 -6.77
C ALA A 35 5.47 6.88 -5.65
N VAL A 36 4.42 6.95 -4.83
CA VAL A 36 4.36 7.86 -3.67
C VAL A 36 5.43 7.48 -2.63
N VAL A 37 5.66 6.19 -2.37
CA VAL A 37 6.73 5.73 -1.46
C VAL A 37 8.09 6.19 -1.95
N MET A 38 8.40 6.01 -3.24
CA MET A 38 9.67 6.44 -3.83
C MET A 38 9.85 7.95 -3.74
N LEU A 39 8.77 8.72 -3.88
CA LEU A 39 8.77 10.17 -3.73
C LEU A 39 9.05 10.58 -2.28
N ILE A 40 8.37 9.97 -1.30
CA ILE A 40 8.63 10.21 0.14
C ILE A 40 10.08 9.83 0.50
N PHE A 41 10.57 8.70 -0.01
CA PHE A 41 11.96 8.29 0.19
C PHE A 41 12.95 9.30 -0.42
N SER A 42 12.66 9.80 -1.63
CA SER A 42 13.49 10.83 -2.27
C SER A 42 13.55 12.10 -1.45
N PHE A 43 12.42 12.56 -0.89
CA PHE A 43 12.41 13.71 0.01
C PHE A 43 13.14 13.44 1.32
N GLY A 44 13.02 12.25 1.90
CA GLY A 44 13.76 11.89 3.11
C GLY A 44 15.28 11.85 2.89
N VAL A 45 15.74 11.36 1.73
CA VAL A 45 17.16 11.41 1.34
C VAL A 45 17.61 12.86 1.07
N TYR A 46 16.77 13.68 0.43
CA TYR A 46 17.03 15.12 0.22
C TYR A 46 17.21 15.87 1.55
N GLU A 47 16.30 15.65 2.51
CA GLU A 47 16.35 16.27 3.83
C GLU A 47 17.62 15.86 4.60
N LEU A 48 18.05 14.60 4.49
CA LEU A 48 19.21 14.08 5.20
C LEU A 48 20.55 14.55 4.63
N PHE A 49 20.68 14.61 3.29
CA PHE A 49 21.99 14.82 2.65
C PHE A 49 22.18 16.21 2.05
N ILE A 50 21.11 16.94 1.71
CA ILE A 50 21.22 18.23 1.02
C ILE A 50 20.91 19.37 1.99
N SER A 51 19.68 19.44 2.47
CA SER A 51 19.27 20.46 3.43
C SER A 51 17.88 20.12 3.97
N PRO A 52 17.58 20.44 5.24
CA PRO A 52 16.19 20.58 5.66
C PRO A 52 15.49 21.57 4.72
N ILE A 53 14.24 21.26 4.36
CA ILE A 53 13.42 22.10 3.49
C ILE A 53 13.05 23.37 4.28
N ASP A 54 13.82 24.43 4.10
CA ASP A 54 13.81 25.63 4.97
C ASP A 54 12.66 26.61 4.69
N HIS A 55 11.58 26.14 4.04
CA HIS A 55 10.44 26.99 3.67
C HIS A 55 9.44 27.25 4.80
N ILE A 56 9.74 26.89 6.05
CA ILE A 56 8.86 27.11 7.23
C ILE A 56 9.54 27.98 8.29
N GLN A 57 10.59 28.75 7.95
CA GLN A 57 11.23 29.64 8.94
C GLN A 57 10.44 30.93 9.25
N GLN A 58 9.39 31.26 8.47
CA GLN A 58 8.56 32.47 8.69
C GLN A 58 7.23 32.24 9.44
N ALA A 59 6.82 31.00 9.70
CA ALA A 59 5.65 30.73 10.54
C ALA A 59 6.14 30.45 11.97
N LYS A 60 6.19 31.50 12.78
CA LYS A 60 6.36 31.40 14.23
C LYS A 60 5.34 30.40 14.80
N ASP A 61 5.88 29.36 15.43
CA ASP A 61 5.40 28.86 16.72
C ASP A 61 4.20 27.89 16.77
N ASP A 62 3.98 26.93 15.84
CA ASP A 62 3.02 25.86 16.22
C ASP A 62 3.04 24.46 15.56
N GLN A 63 3.81 24.15 14.51
CA GLN A 63 3.72 22.80 13.90
C GLN A 63 5.07 22.23 13.50
N LYS A 64 5.81 21.79 14.51
CA LYS A 64 6.99 20.92 14.40
C LYS A 64 6.57 19.48 14.01
N ILE A 65 5.78 19.34 12.95
CA ILE A 65 5.30 18.05 12.41
C ILE A 65 6.37 17.37 11.52
N LEU A 66 7.40 18.12 11.10
CA LEU A 66 8.46 17.68 10.19
C LEU A 66 9.87 17.97 10.72
N SER A 67 10.14 17.69 12.00
CA SER A 67 11.53 17.61 12.47
C SER A 67 11.93 16.15 12.51
N ILE A 68 12.32 15.59 11.36
CA ILE A 68 12.87 14.24 11.29
C ILE A 68 14.34 14.36 11.72
N THR A 69 14.62 14.05 12.99
CA THR A 69 15.97 14.19 13.56
C THR A 69 16.82 12.92 13.34
N SER A 70 16.32 11.91 12.61
CA SER A 70 17.07 10.67 12.37
C SER A 70 16.54 9.84 11.19
N LEU A 71 17.48 9.19 10.48
CA LEU A 71 17.23 8.12 9.51
C LEU A 71 16.30 7.02 10.03
N ASP A 72 16.35 6.71 11.32
CA ASP A 72 15.53 5.66 11.93
C ASP A 72 14.04 6.02 11.92
N GLN A 73 13.70 7.31 12.11
CA GLN A 73 12.32 7.77 12.05
C GLN A 73 11.77 7.77 10.62
N LEU A 74 12.62 8.05 9.63
CA LEU A 74 12.28 7.93 8.22
C LEU A 74 12.08 6.45 7.85
N LYS A 75 12.99 5.58 8.29
CA LYS A 75 12.93 4.12 8.08
C LYS A 75 11.66 3.50 8.68
N ASP A 76 11.28 3.89 9.90
CA ASP A 76 10.05 3.39 10.54
C ASP A 76 8.78 3.83 9.80
N LYS A 77 8.75 5.08 9.32
CA LYS A 77 7.65 5.59 8.50
C LYS A 77 7.57 4.87 7.15
N ILE A 78 8.71 4.65 6.49
CA ILE A 78 8.78 3.93 5.21
C ILE A 78 8.37 2.46 5.38
N ALA A 79 8.87 1.78 6.42
CA ALA A 79 8.51 0.39 6.71
C ALA A 79 7.00 0.21 6.86
N LYS A 80 6.32 1.15 7.51
CA LYS A 80 4.85 1.16 7.59
C LYS A 80 4.18 1.25 6.22
N VAL A 81 4.69 2.10 5.33
CA VAL A 81 4.10 2.26 3.97
C VAL A 81 4.38 1.02 3.10
N ILE A 82 5.59 0.46 3.16
CA ILE A 82 5.94 -0.79 2.43
C ILE A 82 5.03 -1.94 2.86
N VAL A 83 4.77 -2.10 4.15
CA VAL A 83 3.86 -3.15 4.62
C VAL A 83 2.43 -2.92 4.11
N MET A 84 1.97 -1.68 4.00
CA MET A 84 0.67 -1.38 3.39
C MET A 84 0.61 -1.83 1.91
N VAL A 85 1.67 -1.61 1.13
CA VAL A 85 1.78 -2.08 -0.26
C VAL A 85 1.72 -3.62 -0.35
N LEU A 86 2.41 -4.31 0.55
CA LEU A 86 2.38 -5.78 0.61
C LEU A 86 0.98 -6.33 0.92
N VAL A 87 0.23 -5.65 1.80
CA VAL A 87 -1.16 -6.01 2.11
C VAL A 87 -2.05 -5.85 0.90
N VAL A 88 -1.95 -4.73 0.18
CA VAL A 88 -2.73 -4.48 -1.05
C VAL A 88 -2.43 -5.54 -2.12
N ASN A 89 -1.15 -5.86 -2.34
CA ASN A 89 -0.72 -6.94 -3.24
C ASN A 89 -1.26 -8.31 -2.85
N PHE A 90 -1.28 -8.63 -1.55
CA PHE A 90 -1.85 -9.89 -1.06
C PHE A 90 -3.34 -10.00 -1.39
N PHE A 91 -4.12 -8.95 -1.13
CA PHE A 91 -5.55 -8.94 -1.46
C PHE A 91 -5.80 -9.04 -2.96
N GLN A 92 -4.97 -8.38 -3.78
CA GLN A 92 -5.02 -8.55 -5.23
C GLN A 92 -4.82 -10.03 -5.61
N ARG A 93 -3.79 -10.68 -5.08
CA ARG A 93 -3.46 -12.09 -5.36
C ARG A 93 -4.58 -13.06 -4.94
N VAL A 94 -5.16 -12.81 -3.77
CA VAL A 94 -6.25 -13.58 -3.18
C VAL A 94 -7.50 -13.53 -4.06
N LEU A 95 -7.86 -12.35 -4.56
CA LEU A 95 -9.07 -12.19 -5.37
C LEU A 95 -9.00 -12.96 -6.69
N HIS A 96 -7.81 -13.17 -7.27
CA HIS A 96 -7.59 -13.95 -8.50
C HIS A 96 -7.48 -15.46 -8.30
N THR A 97 -7.43 -15.92 -7.05
CA THR A 97 -7.21 -17.33 -6.76
C THR A 97 -8.54 -18.04 -6.66
N LYS A 98 -8.79 -19.01 -7.55
CA LYS A 98 -10.00 -19.84 -7.47
C LYS A 98 -9.90 -20.80 -6.28
N TYR A 99 -10.87 -20.70 -5.38
CA TYR A 99 -11.00 -21.60 -4.22
C TYR A 99 -11.91 -22.77 -4.58
N ASN A 100 -11.31 -23.94 -4.80
CA ASN A 100 -12.01 -25.16 -5.18
C ASN A 100 -12.37 -26.06 -3.98
N GLY A 101 -11.77 -25.83 -2.79
CA GLY A 101 -11.98 -26.69 -1.63
C GLY A 101 -12.01 -25.98 -0.27
N ALA A 102 -12.62 -26.64 0.72
CA ALA A 102 -12.72 -26.15 2.10
C ALA A 102 -11.34 -25.94 2.77
N LEU A 103 -10.35 -26.77 2.41
CA LEU A 103 -8.96 -26.61 2.88
C LEU A 103 -8.32 -25.30 2.37
N GLU A 104 -8.60 -24.91 1.12
CA GLU A 104 -8.06 -23.67 0.54
C GLU A 104 -8.69 -22.43 1.20
N MET A 105 -9.98 -22.50 1.53
CA MET A 105 -10.66 -21.47 2.32
C MET A 105 -10.08 -21.36 3.75
N LEU A 106 -9.69 -22.49 4.36
CA LEU A 106 -9.03 -22.49 5.66
C LEU A 106 -7.64 -21.82 5.58
N TYR A 107 -6.84 -22.15 4.56
CA TYR A 107 -5.55 -21.48 4.34
C TYR A 107 -5.71 -19.98 4.09
N PHE A 108 -6.76 -19.57 3.37
CA PHE A 108 -7.09 -18.17 3.18
C PHE A 108 -7.40 -17.46 4.51
N ALA A 109 -8.27 -18.03 5.34
CA ALA A 109 -8.59 -17.47 6.65
C ALA A 109 -7.34 -17.36 7.55
N LEU A 110 -6.46 -18.37 7.51
CA LEU A 110 -5.20 -18.37 8.26
C LEU A 110 -4.25 -17.27 7.75
N ALA A 111 -4.14 -17.09 6.43
CA ALA A 111 -3.32 -16.04 5.83
C ALA A 111 -3.81 -14.62 6.20
N VAL A 112 -5.14 -14.39 6.18
CA VAL A 112 -5.73 -13.11 6.61
C VAL A 112 -5.47 -12.86 8.10
N THR A 113 -5.59 -13.90 8.93
CA THR A 113 -5.30 -13.81 10.37
C THR A 113 -3.82 -13.47 10.60
N ALA A 114 -2.90 -14.14 9.89
CA ALA A 114 -1.48 -13.86 9.97
C ALA A 114 -1.14 -12.42 9.54
N LEU A 115 -1.78 -11.91 8.50
CA LEU A 115 -1.65 -10.50 8.09
C LEU A 115 -2.14 -9.53 9.15
N ALA A 116 -3.31 -9.80 9.75
CA ALA A 116 -3.84 -8.97 10.82
C ALA A 116 -2.90 -8.92 12.04
N VAL A 117 -2.33 -10.06 12.42
CA VAL A 117 -1.31 -10.16 13.48
C VAL A 117 -0.05 -9.38 13.11
N GLY A 118 0.46 -9.55 11.88
CA GLY A 118 1.63 -8.81 11.40
C GLY A 118 1.43 -7.29 11.43
N LEU A 119 0.25 -6.82 11.01
CA LEU A 119 -0.12 -5.41 11.08
C LEU A 119 -0.26 -4.89 12.52
N TYR A 120 -0.81 -5.71 13.42
CA TYR A 120 -0.91 -5.37 14.84
C TYR A 120 0.46 -5.15 15.48
N PHE A 121 1.40 -6.07 15.24
CA PHE A 121 2.77 -5.93 15.74
C PHE A 121 3.49 -4.72 15.16
N LEU A 122 3.33 -4.46 13.86
CA LEU A 122 3.92 -3.28 13.21
C LEU A 122 3.39 -1.96 13.80
N GLY A 123 2.08 -1.90 14.09
CA GLY A 123 1.47 -0.75 14.76
C GLY A 123 2.01 -0.48 16.17
N LYS A 124 2.50 -1.53 16.85
CA LYS A 124 3.08 -1.43 18.20
C LYS A 124 4.56 -1.03 18.19
N VAL A 125 5.31 -1.32 17.13
CA VAL A 125 6.75 -1.03 17.03
C VAL A 125 7.06 0.47 17.07
N GLY A 126 6.22 1.33 16.51
CA GLY A 126 6.46 2.79 16.47
C GLY A 126 6.01 3.59 17.70
N LYS A 127 5.71 2.95 18.84
CA LYS A 127 5.21 3.58 20.08
C LYS A 127 6.24 3.67 21.22
N LYS A 128 7.54 3.63 20.92
CA LYS A 128 8.59 3.87 21.93
C LYS A 128 9.29 5.20 21.70
#